data_AF-A0AAE3KNA4-F1
#
_entry.id   AF-A0AAE3KNA4-F1
#
_cell.length_a   1.000
_cell.length_b   1.000
_cell.length_c   1.000
_cell.angle_alpha   90.00
_cell.angle_beta   90.00
_cell.angle_gamma   90.00
#
_symmetry.space_group_name_H-M   'P 1'
#
loop_
_entity.id
_entity.type
_entity.pdbx_description
1 polymer ?
#
loop_
_entity_poly.entity_id
_entity_poly.type
_entity_poly.pdbx_seq_one_letter_code
_entity_poly.pdbx_strand_id
1 'polypeptide(L)'
;MTTVTQVPLSSDTLSPAESTTVEPLFGNSPETESAESTEIPTHEEGYAYSWRGVNTESDSDTESAQTPATTRKPGTSQVKGYWQPFLVAGVGLSLVFFCSTLYLLSRPCAMGKCLSIPVAQKLNQKSLKTLAKPESGKAVLEAQGELENAIALLEPIPPWSSYYTQAQDLLKTYQAQSETVDEAVNALKIAARAGYNSQNPPHSESEWIAIASLWREAIAQLEEVPRNSKLHPLAKQKIKAYKANLAQTERRLLAERQAKATLVSVKQAAQMAAVRQGIAQSLSDWQLVYATWQTATLRIKQIPQGTTSYNEAQQLLSLYVPHITHARNRKTEEQFSANAYTRGVNLAQLATDSQSDNQWSVALVHWRNALTYVRQVPRNTYYYRKAQALIKPYQGALNQAQGQLFLAVKVQQARKDLTQTCGVKNPICTFAITNKIIKIRLAPAYVKTMQKKAFEAQSKGDIRTHSSVVNQISILEKALQAISNNSGIRVEIYSPEGLLIQSHNPRR
;
A
#
# COMPACT_ATOMS: atom_id res chain seq x y z
N MET A 1 20.44 -60.85 2.49
CA MET A 1 19.25 -61.44 3.14
C MET A 1 18.62 -60.39 4.03
N THR A 2 17.64 -59.65 3.52
CA THR A 2 16.60 -59.03 4.35
C THR A 2 15.40 -58.78 3.45
N THR A 3 14.30 -59.37 3.87
CA THR A 3 13.13 -59.68 3.07
C THR A 3 12.11 -58.54 3.13
N VAL A 4 11.50 -58.28 1.98
CA VAL A 4 10.36 -57.38 1.78
C VAL A 4 9.10 -58.01 2.37
N THR A 5 8.27 -57.22 3.04
CA THR A 5 6.89 -57.61 3.40
C THR A 5 5.92 -56.52 2.97
N GLN A 6 5.13 -56.82 1.93
CA GLN A 6 3.89 -56.15 1.51
C GLN A 6 2.70 -56.90 2.11
N VAL A 7 1.66 -56.18 2.56
CA VAL A 7 0.24 -56.61 2.55
C VAL A 7 -0.67 -55.36 2.62
N PRO A 8 -2.00 -55.40 2.34
CA PRO A 8 -2.56 -54.93 1.06
C PRO A 8 -3.74 -53.93 1.20
N LEU A 9 -4.27 -53.55 0.03
CA LEU A 9 -5.48 -52.78 -0.20
C LEU A 9 -6.76 -53.43 0.38
N SER A 10 -7.63 -52.59 0.93
CA SER A 10 -9.06 -52.87 1.13
C SER A 10 -9.88 -52.05 0.14
N SER A 11 -10.75 -52.76 -0.57
CA SER A 11 -11.81 -52.29 -1.45
C SER A 11 -12.95 -51.64 -0.68
N ASP A 12 -13.53 -50.57 -1.22
CA ASP A 12 -14.97 -50.35 -1.07
C ASP A 12 -15.59 -49.72 -2.32
N THR A 13 -16.76 -50.27 -2.62
CA THR A 13 -17.63 -50.03 -3.77
C THR A 13 -18.78 -49.16 -3.28
N LEU A 14 -19.18 -48.10 -4.00
CA LEU A 14 -20.57 -47.82 -4.39
C LEU A 14 -20.67 -46.49 -5.14
N SER A 15 -21.52 -46.51 -6.16
CA SER A 15 -21.79 -45.49 -7.18
C SER A 15 -23.13 -44.77 -6.87
N PRO A 16 -23.78 -44.01 -7.78
CA PRO A 16 -23.61 -42.57 -7.98
C PRO A 16 -24.94 -41.77 -7.85
N ALA A 17 -24.84 -40.46 -7.62
CA ALA A 17 -25.86 -39.43 -7.86
C ALA A 17 -25.14 -38.07 -7.67
N GLU A 18 -25.37 -36.96 -8.37
CA GLU A 18 -26.36 -36.55 -9.34
C GLU A 18 -25.79 -35.30 -10.04
N SER A 19 -26.22 -35.07 -11.27
CA SER A 19 -25.85 -33.94 -12.13
C SER A 19 -26.39 -32.62 -11.61
N THR A 20 -25.59 -31.54 -11.56
CA THR A 20 -26.02 -30.27 -12.19
C THR A 20 -24.86 -29.32 -12.52
N THR A 21 -24.84 -28.96 -13.80
CA THR A 21 -24.19 -27.84 -14.48
C THR A 21 -24.41 -26.48 -13.81
N VAL A 22 -23.36 -25.65 -13.78
CA VAL A 22 -23.47 -24.19 -13.66
C VAL A 22 -22.50 -23.52 -14.64
N GLU A 23 -23.05 -22.88 -15.67
CA GLU A 23 -22.41 -21.74 -16.35
C GLU A 23 -23.21 -20.46 -16.03
N PRO A 24 -22.58 -19.28 -16.12
CA PRO A 24 -23.00 -18.05 -15.45
C PRO A 24 -23.81 -17.14 -16.37
N LEU A 25 -24.61 -16.23 -15.81
CA LEU A 25 -24.98 -14.98 -16.50
C LEU A 25 -25.41 -13.87 -15.52
N PHE A 26 -25.02 -12.67 -15.92
CA PHE A 26 -25.27 -11.35 -15.34
C PHE A 26 -26.76 -11.02 -15.17
N GLY A 27 -27.09 -10.18 -14.18
CA GLY A 27 -28.37 -9.48 -14.09
C GLY A 27 -28.51 -8.65 -12.82
N ASN A 28 -28.78 -7.35 -12.98
CA ASN A 28 -28.83 -6.32 -11.95
C ASN A 28 -30.08 -6.35 -11.04
N SER A 29 -29.92 -5.65 -9.91
CA SER A 29 -30.92 -5.03 -9.01
C SER A 29 -31.52 -5.86 -7.88
N PRO A 30 -31.54 -5.27 -6.67
CA PRO A 30 -32.77 -5.23 -5.89
C PRO A 30 -33.11 -3.81 -5.40
N GLU A 31 -34.37 -3.42 -5.56
CA GLU A 31 -35.09 -2.61 -4.57
C GLU A 31 -35.31 -3.49 -3.33
N THR A 32 -35.11 -2.99 -2.09
CA THR A 32 -36.16 -2.48 -1.19
C THR A 32 -35.53 -1.93 0.12
N GLU A 33 -36.23 -0.96 0.71
CA GLU A 33 -36.34 -0.67 2.15
C GLU A 33 -35.19 0.00 2.94
N SER A 34 -35.31 1.33 2.99
CA SER A 34 -35.43 2.15 4.21
C SER A 34 -34.61 1.76 5.44
N ALA A 35 -33.51 2.49 5.65
CA ALA A 35 -32.90 2.70 6.95
C ALA A 35 -32.64 4.21 7.16
N GLU A 36 -33.54 4.80 7.94
CA GLU A 36 -33.42 5.94 8.84
C GLU A 36 -32.02 6.60 8.95
N SER A 37 -31.89 7.75 8.30
CA SER A 37 -30.76 8.67 8.40
C SER A 37 -30.72 9.28 9.80
N THR A 38 -29.81 8.83 10.66
CA THR A 38 -29.45 9.57 11.88
C THR A 38 -28.61 10.77 11.47
N GLU A 39 -29.20 11.95 11.57
CA GLU A 39 -28.54 13.24 11.39
C GLU A 39 -27.26 13.34 12.21
N ILE A 40 -26.15 13.61 11.52
CA ILE A 40 -24.89 14.04 12.11
C ILE A 40 -25.13 15.48 12.61
N PRO A 41 -24.98 15.79 13.91
CA PRO A 41 -25.17 17.15 14.38
C PRO A 41 -24.06 18.03 13.81
N THR A 42 -24.52 19.02 13.07
CA THR A 42 -23.81 20.19 12.59
C THR A 42 -23.03 20.89 13.71
N HIS A 43 -21.76 21.17 13.42
CA HIS A 43 -20.92 22.26 13.94
C HIS A 43 -21.48 23.03 15.15
N GLU A 44 -20.99 22.73 16.35
CA GLU A 44 -20.88 23.74 17.39
C GLU A 44 -19.70 24.65 17.06
N GLU A 45 -20.03 25.93 16.92
CA GLU A 45 -19.15 27.04 16.62
C GLU A 45 -17.96 27.06 17.59
N GLY A 46 -16.76 26.94 17.01
CA GLY A 46 -15.52 27.20 17.73
C GLY A 46 -15.52 28.67 18.17
N TYR A 47 -15.66 28.90 19.48
CA TYR A 47 -15.40 30.18 20.09
C TYR A 47 -13.98 30.63 19.74
N ALA A 48 -13.90 31.58 18.81
CA ALA A 48 -12.69 32.32 18.52
C ALA A 48 -12.29 33.11 19.78
N TYR A 49 -11.20 32.70 20.43
CA TYR A 49 -10.65 33.43 21.58
C TYR A 49 -9.93 34.68 21.09
N SER A 50 -10.52 35.85 21.34
CA SER A 50 -9.91 37.16 21.16
C SER A 50 -8.98 37.51 22.33
N TRP A 51 -7.82 36.88 22.37
CA TRP A 51 -6.68 37.39 23.13
C TRP A 51 -5.67 37.98 22.14
N ARG A 52 -5.95 39.22 21.69
CA ARG A 52 -5.03 39.99 20.85
C ARG A 52 -4.83 41.39 21.44
N GLY A 53 -3.58 41.66 21.79
CA GLY A 53 -2.98 43.00 21.76
C GLY A 53 -3.03 43.81 23.05
N VAL A 54 -1.96 43.74 23.84
CA VAL A 54 -1.26 44.93 24.34
C VAL A 54 0.23 44.59 24.36
N ASN A 55 0.96 44.98 23.31
CA ASN A 55 2.39 45.22 23.41
C ASN A 55 2.55 46.73 23.41
N THR A 56 3.05 47.25 24.52
CA THR A 56 3.48 48.63 24.72
C THR A 56 4.85 48.84 24.09
N GLU A 57 4.94 49.89 23.29
CA GLU A 57 6.18 50.51 22.85
C GLU A 57 6.29 51.84 23.63
N SER A 58 7.28 51.94 24.52
CA SER A 58 8.06 53.15 24.83
C SER A 58 8.97 52.89 26.04
N ASP A 59 10.20 53.35 25.86
CA ASP A 59 11.41 53.15 26.64
C ASP A 59 11.41 53.76 28.06
N SER A 60 12.54 53.49 28.75
CA SER A 60 13.10 54.05 30.00
C SER A 60 12.74 53.27 31.28
N ASP A 61 13.63 52.81 32.14
CA ASP A 61 15.10 52.82 32.25
C ASP A 61 15.50 51.69 33.24
N THR A 62 16.70 51.11 33.05
CA THR A 62 17.71 50.63 34.05
C THR A 62 17.22 49.81 35.29
N GLU A 63 17.74 48.63 35.65
CA GLU A 63 19.09 48.43 36.22
C GLU A 63 19.40 46.95 36.56
N SER A 64 20.71 46.67 36.77
CA SER A 64 21.35 45.55 37.50
C SER A 64 21.84 44.38 36.65
N ALA A 65 23.08 43.91 36.73
CA ALA A 65 24.30 44.32 37.42
C ALA A 65 25.42 43.38 36.92
N GLN A 66 26.67 43.84 36.91
CA GLN A 66 27.83 43.03 37.33
C GLN A 66 29.12 43.86 37.25
N THR A 67 29.78 43.97 38.39
CA THR A 67 31.18 44.39 38.52
C THR A 67 32.10 43.29 37.97
N PRO A 68 33.31 43.62 37.46
CA PRO A 68 34.45 43.56 38.37
C PRO A 68 35.49 44.69 38.18
N ALA A 69 36.09 45.03 39.33
CA ALA A 69 37.47 45.47 39.57
C ALA A 69 38.26 46.20 38.47
N THR A 70 38.85 47.36 38.82
CA THR A 70 40.31 47.57 38.97
C THR A 70 40.67 49.08 38.97
N THR A 71 41.09 49.58 40.13
CA THR A 71 42.23 50.50 40.37
C THR A 71 42.31 51.89 39.69
N ARG A 72 42.18 52.98 40.47
CA ARG A 72 43.28 53.92 40.84
C ARG A 72 42.81 55.07 41.75
N LYS A 73 43.56 55.27 42.84
CA LYS A 73 43.60 56.43 43.77
C LYS A 73 44.25 57.68 43.10
N PRO A 74 44.42 58.84 43.79
CA PRO A 74 43.39 59.82 44.15
C PRO A 74 43.81 61.26 43.69
N GLY A 75 42.87 62.20 43.70
CA GLY A 75 43.16 63.62 43.44
C GLY A 75 42.30 64.51 44.32
N THR A 76 42.85 64.89 45.48
CA THR A 76 42.25 65.79 46.47
C THR A 76 42.11 67.21 45.91
N SER A 77 40.94 67.83 46.09
CA SER A 77 40.85 69.29 46.27
C SER A 77 39.88 69.61 47.39
N GLN A 78 40.42 70.29 48.40
CA GLN A 78 39.74 70.78 49.57
C GLN A 78 38.82 71.95 49.22
N VAL A 79 37.64 72.00 49.82
CA VAL A 79 37.11 73.27 50.35
C VAL A 79 36.47 73.00 51.71
N LYS A 80 36.98 73.72 52.72
CA LYS A 80 36.63 73.65 54.14
C LYS A 80 35.22 74.16 54.40
N GLY A 81 34.41 73.37 55.11
CA GLY A 81 33.21 73.82 55.81
C GLY A 81 33.58 74.37 57.18
N TYR A 82 33.11 75.57 57.49
CA TYR A 82 33.16 76.19 58.81
C TYR A 82 31.89 75.81 59.57
N TRP A 83 32.07 75.11 60.69
CA TRP A 83 31.04 74.81 61.69
C TRP A 83 31.02 75.96 62.69
N GLN A 84 29.84 76.48 63.04
CA GLN A 84 29.35 76.47 64.43
C GLN A 84 27.94 77.09 64.53
N PRO A 85 27.20 76.73 65.60
CA PRO A 85 25.75 76.68 65.67
C PRO A 85 25.15 77.87 66.43
N PHE A 86 23.86 78.15 66.26
CA PHE A 86 23.06 78.78 67.32
C PHE A 86 21.59 78.39 67.26
N LEU A 87 21.10 78.05 68.45
CA LEU A 87 19.71 77.86 68.84
C LEU A 87 18.84 79.06 68.44
N VAL A 88 17.74 78.79 67.71
CA VAL A 88 16.55 79.65 67.73
C VAL A 88 15.34 78.80 68.08
N ALA A 89 14.70 79.23 69.16
CA ALA A 89 13.58 78.63 69.83
C ALA A 89 12.29 78.59 68.99
N GLY A 90 11.57 77.47 69.08
CA GLY A 90 10.35 77.49 69.89
C GLY A 90 9.01 77.76 69.21
N VAL A 91 8.92 78.11 67.92
CA VAL A 91 7.61 78.30 67.26
C VAL A 91 7.45 77.55 65.92
N GLY A 92 8.54 77.22 65.23
CA GLY A 92 8.49 76.47 63.96
C GLY A 92 8.31 74.95 64.11
N LEU A 93 8.91 74.35 65.14
CA LEU A 93 8.85 72.90 65.37
C LEU A 93 7.48 72.44 65.88
N SER A 94 6.78 73.25 66.67
CA SER A 94 5.42 72.96 67.10
C SER A 94 4.43 73.04 65.94
N LEU A 95 4.60 73.96 64.98
CA LEU A 95 3.70 74.10 63.82
C LEU A 95 3.87 72.94 62.82
N VAL A 96 5.09 72.43 62.61
CA VAL A 96 5.32 71.23 61.80
C VAL A 96 4.81 69.97 62.52
N PHE A 97 5.00 69.86 63.85
CA PHE A 97 4.41 68.76 64.62
C PHE A 97 2.87 68.83 64.64
N PHE A 98 2.26 70.02 64.80
CA PHE A 98 0.79 70.20 64.81
C PHE A 98 0.17 70.00 63.41
N CYS A 99 0.82 70.48 62.35
CA CYS A 99 0.36 70.26 60.98
C CYS A 99 0.55 68.79 60.57
N SER A 100 1.60 68.10 61.02
CA SER A 100 1.78 66.67 60.76
C SER A 100 0.77 65.80 61.52
N THR A 101 0.45 66.12 62.78
CA THR A 101 -0.61 65.42 63.54
C THR A 101 -2.00 65.70 62.97
N LEU A 102 -2.28 66.92 62.51
CA LEU A 102 -3.54 67.25 61.80
C LEU A 102 -3.66 66.55 60.45
N TYR A 103 -2.56 66.41 59.69
CA TYR A 103 -2.56 65.68 58.41
C TYR A 103 -2.76 64.17 58.60
N LEU A 104 -2.27 63.60 59.71
CA LEU A 104 -2.53 62.21 60.10
C LEU A 104 -3.99 61.99 60.55
N LEU A 105 -4.62 63.01 61.13
CA LEU A 105 -6.04 63.02 61.50
C LEU A 105 -6.98 63.32 60.32
N SER A 106 -6.49 63.93 59.24
CA SER A 106 -7.28 64.18 58.01
C SER A 106 -7.29 63.00 57.05
N ARG A 107 -6.62 61.89 57.36
CA ARG A 107 -6.67 60.68 56.52
C ARG A 107 -8.06 60.04 56.57
N PRO A 108 -8.53 59.44 55.45
CA PRO A 108 -9.76 58.67 55.43
C PRO A 108 -9.72 57.63 56.55
N CYS A 109 -10.83 57.50 57.30
CA CYS A 109 -10.98 56.55 58.41
C CYS A 109 -10.24 56.89 59.72
N ALA A 110 -9.64 58.08 59.89
CA ALA A 110 -9.05 58.52 61.16
C ALA A 110 -10.07 59.17 62.14
N MET A 111 -11.07 59.89 61.62
CA MET A 111 -12.17 60.50 62.37
C MET A 111 -13.47 60.38 61.55
N GLY A 112 -14.41 59.52 61.94
CA GLY A 112 -15.71 59.35 61.27
C GLY A 112 -15.89 58.02 60.49
N LYS A 113 -16.92 57.94 59.64
CA LYS A 113 -17.28 56.71 58.90
C LYS A 113 -16.20 56.35 57.87
N CYS A 114 -15.69 55.12 57.91
CA CYS A 114 -14.74 54.62 56.91
C CYS A 114 -15.47 54.08 55.67
N LEU A 115 -15.38 54.79 54.54
CA LEU A 115 -15.98 54.36 53.27
C LEU A 115 -15.14 53.30 52.55
N SER A 116 -13.84 53.17 52.85
CA SER A 116 -12.94 52.24 52.16
C SER A 116 -13.29 50.77 52.42
N ILE A 117 -13.61 50.39 53.65
CA ILE A 117 -13.98 49.01 54.01
C ILE A 117 -15.22 48.50 53.25
N PRO A 118 -16.38 49.19 53.25
CA PRO A 118 -17.55 48.69 52.52
C PRO A 118 -17.35 48.68 51.00
N VAL A 119 -16.53 49.59 50.46
CA VAL A 119 -16.16 49.57 49.03
C VAL A 119 -15.27 48.37 48.71
N ALA A 120 -14.23 48.11 49.52
CA ALA A 120 -13.36 46.94 49.38
C ALA A 120 -14.14 45.62 49.50
N GLN A 121 -15.07 45.53 50.45
CA GLN A 121 -15.96 44.36 50.59
C GLN A 121 -16.85 44.16 49.35
N LYS A 122 -17.39 45.25 48.78
CA LYS A 122 -18.21 45.20 47.57
C LYS A 122 -17.38 44.75 46.35
N LEU A 123 -16.16 45.27 46.21
CA LEU A 123 -15.23 44.86 45.16
C LEU A 123 -14.85 43.38 45.28
N ASN A 124 -14.47 42.90 46.47
CA ASN A 124 -14.16 41.49 46.67
C ASN A 124 -15.39 40.59 46.40
N GLN A 125 -16.57 40.96 46.90
CA GLN A 125 -17.78 40.19 46.61
C GLN A 125 -18.11 40.13 45.11
N LYS A 126 -17.86 41.22 44.38
CA LYS A 126 -18.04 41.27 42.92
C LYS A 126 -17.03 40.36 42.23
N SER A 127 -15.74 40.46 42.58
CA SER A 127 -14.67 39.61 42.09
C SER A 127 -14.99 38.12 42.29
N LEU A 128 -15.27 37.69 43.54
CA LEU A 128 -15.56 36.29 43.85
C LEU A 128 -16.81 35.75 43.15
N LYS A 129 -17.83 36.59 42.92
CA LYS A 129 -19.01 36.20 42.14
C LYS A 129 -18.66 35.98 40.67
N THR A 130 -17.88 36.87 40.08
CA THR A 130 -17.41 36.74 38.69
C THR A 130 -16.52 35.50 38.53
N LEU A 131 -15.61 35.25 39.48
CA LEU A 131 -14.70 34.11 39.47
C LEU A 131 -15.39 32.76 39.67
N ALA A 132 -16.54 32.73 40.35
CA ALA A 132 -17.32 31.51 40.51
C ALA A 132 -17.94 31.01 39.19
N LYS A 133 -18.22 31.92 38.26
CA LYS A 133 -18.79 31.62 36.95
C LYS A 133 -18.39 32.68 35.90
N PRO A 134 -17.13 32.69 35.44
CA PRO A 134 -16.67 33.72 34.53
C PRO A 134 -17.23 33.50 33.13
N GLU A 135 -17.76 34.57 32.53
CA GLU A 135 -18.31 34.55 31.17
C GLU A 135 -17.21 34.52 30.10
N SER A 136 -16.06 35.11 30.40
CA SER A 136 -14.90 35.17 29.51
C SER A 136 -13.62 35.23 30.32
N GLY A 137 -12.48 35.01 29.66
CA GLY A 137 -11.19 35.18 30.33
C GLY A 137 -10.89 36.65 30.66
N LYS A 138 -11.47 37.61 29.92
CA LYS A 138 -11.42 39.04 30.30
C LYS A 138 -12.10 39.28 31.64
N ALA A 139 -13.25 38.64 31.88
CA ALA A 139 -13.95 38.73 33.16
C ALA A 139 -13.10 38.19 34.33
N VAL A 140 -12.23 37.19 34.08
CA VAL A 140 -11.29 36.68 35.11
C VAL A 140 -10.23 37.74 35.45
N LEU A 141 -9.66 38.41 34.45
CA LEU A 141 -8.69 39.50 34.66
C LEU A 141 -9.33 40.73 35.32
N GLU A 142 -10.55 41.08 34.94
CA GLU A 142 -11.31 42.15 35.59
C GLU A 142 -11.57 41.82 37.07
N ALA A 143 -11.93 40.58 37.38
CA ALA A 143 -12.13 40.14 38.75
C ALA A 143 -10.83 40.11 39.57
N GLN A 144 -9.70 39.74 38.95
CA GLN A 144 -8.37 39.87 39.57
C GLN A 144 -8.10 41.34 39.93
N GLY A 145 -8.27 42.27 38.99
CA GLY A 145 -8.09 43.70 39.24
C GLY A 145 -9.04 44.27 40.29
N GLU A 146 -10.29 43.78 40.38
CA GLU A 146 -11.23 44.16 41.44
C GLU A 146 -10.74 43.76 42.84
N LEU A 147 -10.10 42.58 42.96
CA LEU A 147 -9.55 42.10 44.22
C LEU A 147 -8.28 42.87 44.62
N GLU A 148 -7.38 43.13 43.66
CA GLU A 148 -6.19 43.97 43.87
C GLU A 148 -6.58 45.39 44.32
N ASN A 149 -7.61 45.99 43.69
CA ASN A 149 -8.14 47.29 44.11
C ASN A 149 -8.75 47.23 45.52
N ALA A 150 -9.41 46.13 45.89
CA ALA A 150 -9.93 45.96 47.24
C ALA A 150 -8.80 45.89 48.29
N ILE A 151 -7.68 45.23 47.98
CA ILE A 151 -6.48 45.19 48.81
C ILE A 151 -5.88 46.60 48.96
N ALA A 152 -5.72 47.32 47.85
CA ALA A 152 -5.15 48.68 47.82
C ALA A 152 -5.99 49.71 48.59
N LEU A 153 -7.30 49.47 48.78
CA LEU A 153 -8.17 50.32 49.60
C LEU A 153 -8.01 50.07 51.11
N LEU A 154 -7.54 48.88 51.51
CA LEU A 154 -7.40 48.48 52.91
C LEU A 154 -5.99 48.74 53.45
N GLU A 155 -4.96 48.61 52.61
CA GLU A 155 -3.55 48.77 52.98
C GLU A 155 -3.18 50.15 53.59
N PRO A 156 -3.73 51.29 53.13
CA PRO A 156 -3.36 52.60 53.67
C PRO A 156 -4.03 52.95 55.01
N ILE A 157 -4.91 52.08 55.55
CA ILE A 157 -5.64 52.34 56.80
C ILE A 157 -4.65 52.32 57.96
N PRO A 158 -4.50 53.43 58.71
CA PRO A 158 -3.44 53.54 59.70
C PRO A 158 -3.76 52.77 61.00
N PRO A 159 -2.73 52.39 61.78
CA PRO A 159 -2.88 51.60 63.01
C PRO A 159 -3.66 52.30 64.14
N TRP A 160 -3.75 53.63 64.10
CA TRP A 160 -4.53 54.42 65.07
C TRP A 160 -6.02 54.54 64.72
N SER A 161 -6.47 54.00 63.58
CA SER A 161 -7.89 53.96 63.22
C SER A 161 -8.63 52.89 64.04
N SER A 162 -9.85 53.20 64.51
CA SER A 162 -10.73 52.21 65.14
C SER A 162 -11.13 51.06 64.19
N TYR A 163 -10.94 51.23 62.88
CA TYR A 163 -11.22 50.24 61.84
C TYR A 163 -9.99 49.38 61.46
N TYR A 164 -8.82 49.63 62.05
CA TYR A 164 -7.56 49.00 61.64
C TYR A 164 -7.58 47.48 61.77
N THR A 165 -8.08 46.94 62.89
CA THR A 165 -8.14 45.49 63.11
C THR A 165 -9.03 44.80 62.08
N GLN A 166 -10.21 45.35 61.81
CA GLN A 166 -11.11 44.88 60.77
C GLN A 166 -10.47 44.94 59.38
N ALA A 167 -9.77 46.03 59.06
CA ALA A 167 -9.05 46.17 57.80
C ALA A 167 -7.95 45.12 57.65
N GLN A 168 -7.17 44.85 58.70
CA GLN A 168 -6.08 43.87 58.69
C GLN A 168 -6.57 42.43 58.54
N ASP A 169 -7.68 42.07 59.19
CA ASP A 169 -8.30 40.74 59.06
C ASP A 169 -8.82 40.51 57.63
N LEU A 170 -9.47 41.53 57.04
CA LEU A 170 -9.90 41.51 55.64
C LEU A 170 -8.70 41.46 54.69
N LEU A 171 -7.67 42.26 54.95
CA LEU A 171 -6.46 42.32 54.14
C LEU A 171 -5.78 40.95 54.06
N LYS A 172 -5.59 40.27 55.20
CA LYS A 172 -5.02 38.92 55.25
C LYS A 172 -5.85 37.92 54.43
N THR A 173 -7.17 38.04 54.51
CA THR A 173 -8.09 37.18 53.74
C THR A 173 -8.00 37.48 52.24
N TYR A 174 -7.93 38.76 51.86
CA TYR A 174 -7.94 39.19 50.46
C TYR A 174 -6.59 38.90 49.80
N GLN A 175 -5.48 39.06 50.50
CA GLN A 175 -4.15 38.69 50.04
C GLN A 175 -4.05 37.19 49.73
N ALA A 176 -4.52 36.32 50.64
CA ALA A 176 -4.56 34.88 50.39
C ALA A 176 -5.48 34.51 49.21
N GLN A 177 -6.62 35.22 49.05
CA GLN A 177 -7.49 35.06 47.89
C GLN A 177 -6.81 35.52 46.61
N SER A 178 -6.07 36.63 46.64
CA SER A 178 -5.35 37.18 45.49
C SER A 178 -4.28 36.23 44.99
N GLU A 179 -3.47 35.68 45.90
CA GLU A 179 -2.44 34.68 45.55
C GLU A 179 -3.06 33.48 44.81
N THR A 180 -4.19 32.97 45.31
CA THR A 180 -4.92 31.88 44.62
C THR A 180 -5.48 32.31 43.25
N VAL A 181 -5.92 33.57 43.12
CA VAL A 181 -6.40 34.13 41.84
C VAL A 181 -5.24 34.26 40.86
N ASP A 182 -4.08 34.74 41.30
CA ASP A 182 -2.90 34.95 40.48
C ASP A 182 -2.37 33.63 39.92
N GLU A 183 -2.28 32.60 40.74
CA GLU A 183 -1.95 31.23 40.33
C GLU A 183 -2.93 30.70 39.28
N ALA A 184 -4.24 30.84 39.53
CA ALA A 184 -5.26 30.41 38.59
C ALA A 184 -5.18 31.17 37.25
N VAL A 185 -4.97 32.49 37.29
CA VAL A 185 -4.79 33.34 36.09
C VAL A 185 -3.55 32.92 35.32
N ASN A 186 -2.43 32.64 36.00
CA ASN A 186 -1.22 32.16 35.35
C ASN A 186 -1.45 30.84 34.61
N ALA A 187 -2.13 29.88 35.26
CA ALA A 187 -2.50 28.62 34.65
C ALA A 187 -3.37 28.81 33.39
N LEU A 188 -4.34 29.73 33.43
CA LEU A 188 -5.17 30.09 32.27
C LEU A 188 -4.33 30.69 31.12
N LYS A 189 -3.32 31.53 31.44
CA LYS A 189 -2.40 32.11 30.45
C LYS A 189 -1.51 31.05 29.78
N ILE A 190 -0.98 30.10 30.56
CA ILE A 190 -0.18 28.97 30.05
C ILE A 190 -1.04 28.11 29.10
N ALA A 191 -2.26 27.77 29.51
CA ALA A 191 -3.21 27.06 28.67
C ALA A 191 -3.58 27.81 27.39
N ALA A 192 -3.74 29.14 27.46
CA ALA A 192 -3.98 29.96 26.27
C ALA A 192 -2.81 29.89 25.28
N ARG A 193 -1.56 29.93 25.78
CA ARG A 193 -0.35 29.72 24.97
C ARG A 193 -0.32 28.33 24.36
N ALA A 194 -0.65 27.29 25.11
CA ALA A 194 -0.75 25.92 24.59
C ALA A 194 -1.77 25.83 23.45
N GLY A 195 -2.95 26.43 23.64
CA GLY A 195 -4.01 26.50 22.64
C GLY A 195 -3.57 27.24 21.38
N TYR A 196 -2.93 28.40 21.52
CA TYR A 196 -2.40 29.18 20.41
C TYR A 196 -1.34 28.39 19.63
N ASN A 197 -0.36 27.81 20.32
CA ASN A 197 0.71 27.03 19.70
C ASN A 197 0.20 25.75 19.01
N SER A 198 -0.97 25.23 19.41
CA SER A 198 -1.60 24.05 18.78
C SER A 198 -2.29 24.34 17.44
N GLN A 199 -2.49 25.61 17.09
CA GLN A 199 -3.21 26.01 15.88
C GLN A 199 -2.37 25.75 14.64
N ASN A 200 -3.02 25.64 13.48
CA ASN A 200 -2.38 25.54 12.17
C ASN A 200 -1.28 24.46 12.05
N PRO A 201 -1.60 23.18 12.32
CA PRO A 201 -0.67 22.09 12.01
C PRO A 201 -0.32 22.09 10.50
N PRO A 202 0.83 21.53 10.08
CA PRO A 202 1.64 20.56 10.82
C PRO A 202 2.65 21.17 11.79
N HIS A 203 2.85 20.50 12.92
CA HIS A 203 3.90 20.80 13.90
C HIS A 203 4.85 19.63 14.01
N SER A 204 6.13 19.94 14.23
CA SER A 204 7.16 18.97 14.54
C SER A 204 6.87 18.24 15.86
N GLU A 205 7.51 17.09 16.01
CA GLU A 205 7.47 16.32 17.26
C GLU A 205 7.88 17.17 18.48
N SER A 206 8.94 17.98 18.36
CA SER A 206 9.40 18.87 19.43
C SER A 206 8.37 19.93 19.81
N GLU A 207 7.69 20.51 18.82
CA GLU A 207 6.62 21.48 19.06
C GLU A 207 5.43 20.83 19.76
N TRP A 208 5.01 19.63 19.35
CA TRP A 208 3.96 18.89 20.04
C TRP A 208 4.31 18.51 21.49
N ILE A 209 5.56 18.16 21.76
CA ILE A 209 6.05 17.91 23.13
C ILE A 209 5.97 19.19 23.97
N ALA A 210 6.41 20.33 23.43
CA ALA A 210 6.35 21.61 24.12
C ALA A 210 4.90 22.02 24.42
N ILE A 211 3.98 21.85 23.47
CA ILE A 211 2.55 22.12 23.67
C ILE A 211 1.96 21.20 24.75
N ALA A 212 2.28 19.91 24.73
CA ALA A 212 1.82 18.98 25.76
C ALA A 212 2.36 19.35 27.15
N SER A 213 3.61 19.86 27.22
CA SER A 213 4.19 20.37 28.46
C SER A 213 3.39 21.55 29.02
N LEU A 214 3.03 22.53 28.18
CA LEU A 214 2.23 23.68 28.59
C LEU A 214 0.84 23.24 29.12
N TRP A 215 0.19 22.28 28.47
CA TRP A 215 -1.08 21.75 28.99
C TRP A 215 -0.92 21.09 30.37
N ARG A 216 0.14 20.30 30.58
CA ARG A 216 0.41 19.66 31.88
C ARG A 216 0.71 20.68 32.96
N GLU A 217 1.50 21.70 32.65
CA GLU A 217 1.84 22.79 33.57
C GLU A 217 0.59 23.57 33.99
N ALA A 218 -0.28 23.94 33.04
CA ALA A 218 -1.55 24.60 33.35
C ALA A 218 -2.50 23.72 34.19
N ILE A 219 -2.52 22.40 33.95
CA ILE A 219 -3.30 21.46 34.78
C ILE A 219 -2.74 21.39 36.20
N ALA A 220 -1.42 21.27 36.35
CA ALA A 220 -0.77 21.17 37.65
C ALA A 220 -1.06 22.40 38.52
N GLN A 221 -0.90 23.62 37.97
CA GLN A 221 -1.21 24.85 38.71
C GLN A 221 -2.69 24.94 39.12
N LEU A 222 -3.63 24.47 38.29
CA LEU A 222 -5.04 24.45 38.68
C LEU A 222 -5.38 23.37 39.72
N GLU A 223 -4.60 22.28 39.79
CA GLU A 223 -4.77 21.23 40.78
C GLU A 223 -4.33 21.68 42.19
N GLU A 224 -3.48 22.70 42.28
CA GLU A 224 -3.05 23.34 43.53
C GLU A 224 -4.13 24.24 44.17
N VAL A 225 -5.14 24.66 43.39
CA VAL A 225 -6.23 25.52 43.89
C VAL A 225 -7.01 24.84 45.05
N PRO A 226 -7.05 25.44 46.25
CA PRO A 226 -7.67 24.83 47.42
C PRO A 226 -9.16 24.49 47.22
N ARG A 227 -9.60 23.35 47.77
CA ARG A 227 -11.00 22.87 47.63
C ARG A 227 -12.04 23.80 48.26
N ASN A 228 -11.64 24.59 49.26
CA ASN A 228 -12.47 25.59 49.93
C ASN A 228 -12.48 26.95 49.21
N SER A 229 -11.72 27.12 48.12
CA SER A 229 -11.62 28.37 47.36
C SER A 229 -12.87 28.68 46.52
N LYS A 230 -13.15 29.99 46.38
CA LYS A 230 -13.92 30.66 45.31
C LYS A 230 -13.82 29.98 43.95
N LEU A 231 -12.58 29.66 43.60
CA LEU A 231 -12.15 29.28 42.27
C LEU A 231 -12.25 27.79 41.99
N HIS A 232 -12.51 26.97 43.02
CA HIS A 232 -12.49 25.51 42.85
C HIS A 232 -13.43 25.00 41.74
N PRO A 233 -14.67 25.52 41.57
CA PRO A 233 -15.53 25.13 40.44
C PRO A 233 -14.91 25.45 39.06
N LEU A 234 -14.32 26.64 38.91
CA LEU A 234 -13.64 27.05 37.68
C LEU A 234 -12.42 26.17 37.39
N ALA A 235 -11.57 25.95 38.40
CA ALA A 235 -10.40 25.09 38.30
C ALA A 235 -10.80 23.67 37.85
N LYS A 236 -11.80 23.06 38.50
CA LYS A 236 -12.32 21.74 38.12
C LYS A 236 -12.84 21.69 36.68
N GLN A 237 -13.58 22.72 36.24
CA GLN A 237 -14.06 22.81 34.87
C GLN A 237 -12.91 22.91 33.86
N LYS A 238 -11.92 23.77 34.13
CA LYS A 238 -10.79 24.01 33.23
C LYS A 238 -9.82 22.83 33.17
N ILE A 239 -9.55 22.16 34.30
CA ILE A 239 -8.78 20.90 34.33
C ILE A 239 -9.42 19.86 33.40
N LYS A 240 -10.74 19.70 33.43
CA LYS A 240 -11.44 18.75 32.53
C LYS A 240 -11.21 19.11 31.06
N ALA A 241 -11.34 20.39 30.70
CA ALA A 241 -11.10 20.86 29.33
C ALA A 241 -9.64 20.69 28.90
N TYR A 242 -8.69 21.03 29.77
CA TYR A 242 -7.26 20.94 29.47
C TYR A 242 -6.78 19.50 29.36
N LYS A 243 -7.33 18.57 30.14
CA LYS A 243 -7.08 17.13 29.98
C LYS A 243 -7.56 16.62 28.61
N ALA A 244 -8.69 17.11 28.10
CA ALA A 244 -9.14 16.78 26.74
C ALA A 244 -8.20 17.35 25.66
N ASN A 245 -7.75 18.60 25.82
CA ASN A 245 -6.79 19.22 24.89
C ASN A 245 -5.42 18.53 24.91
N LEU A 246 -4.93 18.13 26.10
CA LEU A 246 -3.71 17.35 26.26
C LEU A 246 -3.84 16.00 25.53
N ALA A 247 -4.93 15.27 25.75
CA ALA A 247 -5.16 13.99 25.07
C ALA A 247 -5.18 14.15 23.54
N GLN A 248 -5.78 15.21 23.02
CA GLN A 248 -5.75 15.51 21.59
C GLN A 248 -4.34 15.85 21.08
N THR A 249 -3.57 16.62 21.86
CA THR A 249 -2.17 16.96 21.58
C THR A 249 -1.30 15.70 21.53
N GLU A 250 -1.48 14.77 22.47
CA GLU A 250 -0.75 13.51 22.53
C GLU A 250 -1.10 12.58 21.36
N ARG A 251 -2.37 12.54 20.92
CA ARG A 251 -2.77 11.82 19.69
C ARG A 251 -2.08 12.39 18.45
N ARG A 252 -1.98 13.72 18.34
CA ARG A 252 -1.26 14.39 17.23
C ARG A 252 0.24 14.11 17.27
N LEU A 253 0.85 14.13 18.46
CA LEU A 253 2.24 13.72 18.67
C LEU A 253 2.49 12.28 18.20
N LEU A 254 1.60 11.34 18.54
CA LEU A 254 1.70 9.95 18.10
C LEU A 254 1.58 9.83 16.58
N ALA A 255 0.61 10.52 15.97
CA ALA A 255 0.44 10.54 14.52
C ALA A 255 1.67 11.10 13.80
N GLU A 256 2.27 12.18 14.32
CA GLU A 256 3.50 12.77 13.79
C GLU A 256 4.69 11.79 13.86
N ARG A 257 4.88 11.11 15.00
CA ARG A 257 5.91 10.07 15.14
C ARG A 257 5.72 8.92 14.16
N GLN A 258 4.50 8.42 14.06
CA GLN A 258 4.16 7.33 13.15
C GLN A 258 4.35 7.75 11.69
N ALA A 259 3.98 8.98 11.33
CA ALA A 259 4.18 9.53 10.00
C ALA A 259 5.66 9.59 9.62
N LYS A 260 6.52 10.12 10.51
CA LYS A 260 7.97 10.14 10.32
C LYS A 260 8.56 8.74 10.14
N ALA A 261 8.21 7.81 11.03
CA ALA A 261 8.70 6.42 10.95
C ALA A 261 8.22 5.72 9.66
N THR A 262 6.97 5.95 9.27
CA THR A 262 6.39 5.43 8.03
C THR A 262 7.12 5.99 6.81
N LEU A 263 7.41 7.30 6.79
CA LEU A 263 8.13 7.94 5.70
C LEU A 263 9.55 7.35 5.52
N VAL A 264 10.28 7.13 6.62
CA VAL A 264 11.60 6.47 6.58
C VAL A 264 11.49 5.05 6.03
N SER A 265 10.55 4.26 6.55
CA SER A 265 10.33 2.88 6.09
C SER A 265 9.96 2.82 4.59
N VAL A 266 9.14 3.75 4.13
CA VAL A 266 8.74 3.90 2.72
C VAL A 266 9.95 4.22 1.84
N LYS A 267 10.81 5.16 2.24
CA LYS A 267 12.04 5.51 1.50
C LYS A 267 12.97 4.30 1.38
N GLN A 268 13.15 3.54 2.46
CA GLN A 268 13.95 2.31 2.45
C GLN A 268 13.35 1.24 1.51
N ALA A 269 12.02 1.03 1.57
CA ALA A 269 11.34 0.09 0.69
C ALA A 269 11.46 0.49 -0.79
N ALA A 270 11.34 1.78 -1.09
CA ALA A 270 11.52 2.32 -2.44
C ALA A 270 12.97 2.15 -2.94
N GLN A 271 13.97 2.41 -2.10
CA GLN A 271 15.38 2.16 -2.43
C GLN A 271 15.63 0.68 -2.74
N MET A 272 15.10 -0.22 -1.91
CA MET A 272 15.20 -1.66 -2.15
C MET A 272 14.50 -2.06 -3.46
N ALA A 273 13.32 -1.48 -3.74
CA ALA A 273 12.60 -1.72 -4.98
C ALA A 273 13.40 -1.24 -6.21
N ALA A 274 14.05 -0.08 -6.12
CA ALA A 274 14.91 0.45 -7.19
C ALA A 274 16.14 -0.44 -7.44
N VAL A 275 16.81 -0.91 -6.38
CA VAL A 275 17.93 -1.86 -6.51
C VAL A 275 17.48 -3.15 -7.17
N ARG A 276 16.37 -3.75 -6.68
CA ARG A 276 15.79 -4.96 -7.27
C ARG A 276 15.42 -4.75 -8.74
N GLN A 277 14.85 -3.60 -9.08
CA GLN A 277 14.50 -3.24 -10.45
C GLN A 277 15.73 -3.16 -11.35
N GLY A 278 16.86 -2.64 -10.86
CA GLY A 278 18.10 -2.53 -11.62
C GLY A 278 18.75 -3.87 -11.98
N ILE A 279 18.46 -4.94 -11.21
CA ILE A 279 19.04 -6.27 -11.41
C ILE A 279 18.01 -7.33 -11.88
N ALA A 280 16.74 -6.97 -12.03
CA ALA A 280 15.68 -7.90 -12.36
C ALA A 280 15.80 -8.44 -13.79
N GLN A 281 15.80 -9.76 -13.95
CA GLN A 281 15.89 -10.40 -15.26
C GLN A 281 14.71 -11.33 -15.51
N SER A 282 14.26 -12.06 -14.50
CA SER A 282 13.26 -13.12 -14.62
C SER A 282 11.88 -12.71 -14.13
N LEU A 283 10.86 -13.52 -14.43
CA LEU A 283 9.50 -13.33 -13.93
C LEU A 283 9.44 -13.20 -12.40
N SER A 284 10.16 -14.06 -11.67
CA SER A 284 10.19 -14.00 -10.20
C SER A 284 10.81 -12.70 -9.69
N ASP A 285 11.84 -12.18 -10.36
CA ASP A 285 12.45 -10.90 -9.99
C ASP A 285 11.44 -9.76 -10.18
N TRP A 286 10.77 -9.70 -11.34
CA TRP A 286 9.79 -8.64 -11.63
C TRP A 286 8.53 -8.73 -10.75
N GLN A 287 8.12 -9.93 -10.34
CA GLN A 287 7.07 -10.11 -9.33
C GLN A 287 7.49 -9.48 -7.99
N LEU A 288 8.73 -9.72 -7.55
CA LEU A 288 9.26 -9.17 -6.31
C LEU A 288 9.43 -7.64 -6.39
N VAL A 289 9.93 -7.11 -7.52
CA VAL A 289 10.03 -5.66 -7.78
C VAL A 289 8.65 -5.02 -7.67
N TYR A 290 7.65 -5.57 -8.36
CA TYR A 290 6.27 -5.07 -8.33
C TYR A 290 5.71 -5.07 -6.90
N ALA A 291 5.85 -6.17 -6.17
CA ALA A 291 5.38 -6.28 -4.79
C ALA A 291 6.05 -5.25 -3.87
N THR A 292 7.35 -5.02 -4.02
CA THR A 292 8.10 -4.07 -3.18
C THR A 292 7.65 -2.63 -3.44
N TRP A 293 7.50 -2.24 -4.71
CA TRP A 293 6.95 -0.93 -5.07
C TRP A 293 5.51 -0.75 -4.61
N GLN A 294 4.69 -1.80 -4.68
CA GLN A 294 3.32 -1.79 -4.18
C GLN A 294 3.29 -1.56 -2.67
N THR A 295 4.14 -2.24 -1.89
CA THR A 295 4.24 -2.03 -0.45
C THR A 295 4.63 -0.59 -0.12
N ALA A 296 5.65 -0.03 -0.78
CA ALA A 296 6.05 1.36 -0.57
C ALA A 296 4.91 2.35 -0.90
N THR A 297 4.22 2.13 -2.02
CA THR A 297 3.12 2.98 -2.50
C THR A 297 1.87 2.88 -1.61
N LEU A 298 1.57 1.72 -1.03
CA LEU A 298 0.45 1.57 -0.10
C LEU A 298 0.76 2.21 1.25
N ARG A 299 1.98 2.01 1.77
CA ARG A 299 2.40 2.59 3.05
C ARG A 299 2.49 4.12 3.00
N ILE A 300 3.00 4.70 1.91
CA ILE A 300 3.13 6.16 1.82
C ILE A 300 1.76 6.87 1.83
N LYS A 301 0.71 6.21 1.32
CA LYS A 301 -0.67 6.71 1.37
C LYS A 301 -1.30 6.70 2.76
N GLN A 302 -0.70 6.00 3.72
CA GLN A 302 -1.18 5.95 5.11
C GLN A 302 -0.68 7.14 5.94
N ILE A 303 0.23 7.97 5.40
CA ILE A 303 0.70 9.18 6.09
C ILE A 303 -0.44 10.21 6.11
N PRO A 304 -0.94 10.60 7.30
CA PRO A 304 -2.12 11.45 7.41
C PRO A 304 -1.79 12.92 7.13
N GLN A 305 -2.80 13.64 6.63
CA GLN A 305 -2.77 15.10 6.53
C GLN A 305 -2.57 15.75 7.91
N GLY A 306 -1.92 16.91 7.93
CA GLY A 306 -1.62 17.64 9.17
C GLY A 306 -0.37 17.14 9.92
N THR A 307 0.40 16.21 9.33
CA THR A 307 1.75 15.83 9.80
C THR A 307 2.82 16.52 8.96
N THR A 308 4.02 16.69 9.51
CA THR A 308 5.12 17.35 8.77
C THR A 308 5.56 16.53 7.55
N SER A 309 5.38 15.21 7.62
CA SER A 309 5.78 14.26 6.57
C SER A 309 4.82 14.24 5.37
N TYR A 310 3.62 14.82 5.47
CA TYR A 310 2.58 14.66 4.45
C TYR A 310 2.97 15.21 3.07
N ASN A 311 3.50 16.43 3.00
CA ASN A 311 3.83 17.06 1.71
C ASN A 311 4.95 16.29 0.99
N GLU A 312 5.99 15.89 1.72
CA GLU A 312 7.06 15.05 1.15
C GLU A 312 6.51 13.68 0.71
N ALA A 313 5.62 13.08 1.51
CA ALA A 313 4.98 11.82 1.15
C ALA A 313 4.21 11.91 -0.17
N GLN A 314 3.48 13.01 -0.43
CA GLN A 314 2.76 13.20 -1.70
C GLN A 314 3.72 13.38 -2.89
N GLN A 315 4.81 14.11 -2.71
CA GLN A 315 5.84 14.26 -3.75
C GLN A 315 6.52 12.93 -4.07
N LEU A 316 6.89 12.14 -3.07
CA LEU A 316 7.48 10.82 -3.28
C LEU A 316 6.47 9.85 -3.91
N LEU A 317 5.18 9.93 -3.55
CA LEU A 317 4.15 9.10 -4.16
C LEU A 317 4.05 9.36 -5.66
N SER A 318 4.08 10.61 -6.11
CA SER A 318 4.06 10.93 -7.54
C SER A 318 5.30 10.41 -8.26
N LEU A 319 6.47 10.40 -7.60
CA LEU A 319 7.70 9.81 -8.13
C LEU A 319 7.64 8.27 -8.20
N TYR A 320 6.97 7.60 -7.27
CA TYR A 320 6.94 6.13 -7.22
C TYR A 320 5.92 5.49 -8.17
N VAL A 321 4.85 6.21 -8.55
CA VAL A 321 3.79 5.71 -9.44
C VAL A 321 4.32 5.25 -10.83
N PRO A 322 5.22 5.97 -11.49
CA PRO A 322 5.86 5.49 -12.72
C PRO A 322 6.63 4.17 -12.53
N HIS A 323 7.35 4.02 -11.41
CA HIS A 323 8.14 2.81 -11.14
C HIS A 323 7.27 1.57 -10.93
N ILE A 324 6.20 1.67 -10.13
CA ILE A 324 5.28 0.53 -9.94
C ILE A 324 4.57 0.16 -11.26
N THR A 325 4.26 1.15 -12.10
CA THR A 325 3.66 0.92 -13.42
C THR A 325 4.63 0.20 -14.35
N HIS A 326 5.88 0.64 -14.41
CA HIS A 326 6.93 -0.05 -15.16
C HIS A 326 7.13 -1.48 -14.67
N ALA A 327 7.25 -1.69 -13.35
CA ALA A 327 7.38 -3.02 -12.76
C ALA A 327 6.19 -3.94 -13.09
N ARG A 328 4.96 -3.41 -13.08
CA ARG A 328 3.76 -4.15 -13.48
C ARG A 328 3.85 -4.59 -14.93
N ASN A 329 4.19 -3.67 -15.84
CA ASN A 329 4.26 -3.96 -17.27
C ASN A 329 5.32 -5.03 -17.56
N ARG A 330 6.52 -4.87 -16.98
CA ARG A 330 7.61 -5.85 -17.10
C ARG A 330 7.23 -7.21 -16.56
N LYS A 331 6.58 -7.27 -15.39
CA LYS A 331 6.04 -8.52 -14.83
C LYS A 331 5.07 -9.20 -15.81
N THR A 332 4.15 -8.45 -16.43
CA THR A 332 3.19 -8.98 -17.40
C THR A 332 3.88 -9.49 -18.66
N GLU A 333 4.87 -8.76 -19.18
CA GLU A 333 5.68 -9.19 -20.33
C GLU A 333 6.44 -10.50 -20.06
N GLU A 334 7.09 -10.61 -18.90
CA GLU A 334 7.78 -11.84 -18.50
C GLU A 334 6.82 -13.00 -18.26
N GLN A 335 5.61 -12.73 -17.72
CA GLN A 335 4.60 -13.76 -17.52
C GLN A 335 4.13 -14.32 -18.87
N PHE A 336 3.84 -13.43 -19.82
CA PHE A 336 3.48 -13.84 -21.17
C PHE A 336 4.61 -14.64 -21.82
N SER A 337 5.85 -14.16 -21.70
CA SER A 337 7.06 -14.82 -22.22
C SER A 337 7.23 -16.24 -21.65
N ALA A 338 7.10 -16.40 -20.33
CA ALA A 338 7.19 -17.69 -19.65
C ALA A 338 6.09 -18.66 -20.12
N ASN A 339 4.84 -18.17 -20.23
CA ASN A 339 3.70 -18.96 -20.67
C ASN A 339 3.85 -19.41 -22.13
N ALA A 340 4.21 -18.49 -23.03
CA ALA A 340 4.40 -18.77 -24.44
C ALA A 340 5.55 -19.76 -24.66
N TYR A 341 6.69 -19.56 -23.99
CA TYR A 341 7.82 -20.50 -24.05
C TYR A 341 7.41 -21.90 -23.58
N THR A 342 6.78 -22.00 -22.40
CA THR A 342 6.35 -23.28 -21.83
C THR A 342 5.35 -23.99 -22.72
N ARG A 343 4.37 -23.25 -23.27
CA ARG A 343 3.38 -23.83 -24.18
C ARG A 343 4.02 -24.32 -25.47
N GLY A 344 4.98 -23.58 -26.01
CA GLY A 344 5.77 -23.97 -27.18
C GLY A 344 6.55 -25.25 -26.96
N VAL A 345 7.21 -25.40 -25.81
CA VAL A 345 7.95 -26.62 -25.44
C VAL A 345 7.00 -27.82 -25.26
N ASN A 346 5.89 -27.66 -24.54
CA ASN A 346 4.94 -28.75 -24.33
C ASN A 346 4.29 -29.21 -25.64
N LEU A 347 3.96 -28.29 -26.56
CA LEU A 347 3.44 -28.65 -27.87
C LEU A 347 4.46 -29.37 -28.74
N ALA A 348 5.74 -29.01 -28.65
CA ALA A 348 6.81 -29.73 -29.33
C ALA A 348 6.96 -31.16 -28.81
N GLN A 349 6.79 -31.37 -27.49
CA GLN A 349 6.76 -32.71 -26.92
C GLN A 349 5.58 -33.54 -27.46
N LEU A 350 4.35 -32.99 -27.40
CA LEU A 350 3.17 -33.65 -27.97
C LEU A 350 3.31 -33.96 -29.46
N ALA A 351 3.98 -33.08 -30.21
CA ALA A 351 4.29 -33.31 -31.62
C ALA A 351 5.23 -34.52 -31.79
N THR A 352 6.27 -34.61 -30.95
CA THR A 352 7.23 -35.71 -30.96
C THR A 352 6.56 -37.04 -30.62
N ASP A 353 5.69 -37.06 -29.60
CA ASP A 353 4.93 -38.24 -29.20
C ASP A 353 3.96 -38.69 -30.31
N SER A 354 3.28 -37.73 -30.95
CA SER A 354 2.43 -38.01 -32.11
C SER A 354 3.21 -38.57 -33.31
N GLN A 355 4.48 -38.18 -33.48
CA GLN A 355 5.35 -38.75 -34.52
C GLN A 355 5.72 -40.20 -34.20
N SER A 356 6.01 -40.54 -32.93
CA SER A 356 6.27 -41.94 -32.55
C SER A 356 5.05 -42.83 -32.77
N ASP A 357 3.85 -42.27 -32.63
CA ASP A 357 2.58 -42.99 -32.85
C ASP A 357 2.14 -43.05 -34.31
N ASN A 358 2.95 -42.56 -35.26
CA ASN A 358 2.62 -42.41 -36.69
C ASN A 358 1.41 -41.51 -36.98
N GLN A 359 1.02 -40.66 -36.04
CA GLN A 359 -0.08 -39.69 -36.18
C GLN A 359 0.43 -38.39 -36.81
N TRP A 360 0.90 -38.46 -38.05
CA TRP A 360 1.62 -37.36 -38.72
C TRP A 360 0.79 -36.08 -38.91
N SER A 361 -0.53 -36.19 -39.08
CA SER A 361 -1.42 -35.02 -39.19
C SER A 361 -1.52 -34.26 -37.86
N VAL A 362 -1.61 -34.99 -36.74
CA VAL A 362 -1.66 -34.43 -35.38
C VAL A 362 -0.31 -33.81 -35.02
N ALA A 363 0.79 -34.52 -35.31
CA ALA A 363 2.15 -34.01 -35.13
C ALA A 363 2.39 -32.68 -35.85
N LEU A 364 1.90 -32.55 -37.09
CA LEU A 364 2.03 -31.33 -37.90
C LEU A 364 1.36 -30.12 -37.21
N VAL A 365 0.15 -30.32 -36.68
CA VAL A 365 -0.60 -29.27 -35.99
C VAL A 365 0.16 -28.83 -34.73
N HIS A 366 0.65 -29.79 -33.94
CA HIS A 366 1.41 -29.48 -32.74
C HIS A 366 2.73 -28.77 -33.06
N TRP A 367 3.49 -29.19 -34.08
CA TRP A 367 4.72 -28.51 -34.50
C TRP A 367 4.46 -27.07 -34.98
N ARG A 368 3.38 -26.84 -35.74
CA ARG A 368 2.98 -25.49 -36.16
C ARG A 368 2.65 -24.61 -34.96
N ASN A 369 1.85 -25.12 -34.02
CA ASN A 369 1.49 -24.37 -32.82
C ASN A 369 2.72 -24.12 -31.94
N ALA A 370 3.61 -25.09 -31.77
CA ALA A 370 4.86 -24.95 -31.03
C ALA A 370 5.70 -23.78 -31.59
N LEU A 371 5.87 -23.72 -32.92
CA LEU A 371 6.55 -22.61 -33.60
C LEU A 371 5.85 -21.27 -33.41
N THR A 372 4.52 -21.23 -33.47
CA THR A 372 3.74 -20.02 -33.23
C THR A 372 4.03 -19.47 -31.83
N TYR A 373 3.97 -20.31 -30.79
CA TYR A 373 4.19 -19.88 -29.41
C TYR A 373 5.63 -19.42 -29.16
N VAL A 374 6.66 -20.16 -29.59
CA VAL A 374 8.05 -19.72 -29.36
C VAL A 374 8.42 -18.45 -30.12
N ARG A 375 7.75 -18.15 -31.26
CA ARG A 375 7.96 -16.90 -32.01
C ARG A 375 7.28 -15.68 -31.37
N GLN A 376 6.23 -15.88 -30.59
CA GLN A 376 5.53 -14.81 -29.90
C GLN A 376 6.29 -14.30 -28.67
N VAL A 377 7.32 -15.01 -28.21
CA VAL A 377 8.13 -14.62 -27.06
C VAL A 377 8.82 -13.26 -27.32
N PRO A 378 8.56 -12.20 -26.51
CA PRO A 378 9.10 -10.86 -26.77
C PRO A 378 10.62 -10.76 -26.58
N ARG A 379 11.29 -9.90 -27.36
CA ARG A 379 12.77 -9.78 -27.42
C ARG A 379 13.45 -9.45 -26.09
N ASN A 380 12.85 -8.57 -25.30
CA ASN A 380 13.42 -8.06 -24.06
C ASN A 380 12.92 -8.87 -22.86
N THR A 381 12.92 -10.20 -22.95
CA THR A 381 12.45 -11.06 -21.86
C THR A 381 13.44 -12.18 -21.57
N TYR A 382 13.38 -12.73 -20.36
CA TYR A 382 14.28 -13.79 -19.91
C TYR A 382 14.27 -15.01 -20.85
N TYR A 383 13.09 -15.39 -21.35
CA TYR A 383 12.93 -16.58 -22.20
C TYR A 383 13.24 -16.34 -23.67
N TYR A 384 13.50 -15.10 -24.10
CA TYR A 384 13.69 -14.80 -25.53
C TYR A 384 14.80 -15.62 -26.17
N ARG A 385 16.01 -15.63 -25.58
CA ARG A 385 17.14 -16.39 -26.13
C ARG A 385 16.86 -17.89 -26.17
N LYS A 386 16.18 -18.42 -25.13
CA LYS A 386 15.78 -19.83 -25.05
C LYS A 386 14.78 -20.17 -26.16
N ALA A 387 13.76 -19.33 -26.37
CA ALA A 387 12.77 -19.49 -27.42
C ALA A 387 13.39 -19.40 -28.83
N GLN A 388 14.27 -18.43 -29.05
CA GLN A 388 14.95 -18.21 -30.33
C GLN A 388 15.78 -19.43 -30.75
N ALA A 389 16.46 -20.09 -29.80
CA ALA A 389 17.24 -21.30 -30.04
C ALA A 389 16.38 -22.49 -30.51
N LEU A 390 15.08 -22.52 -30.20
CA LEU A 390 14.16 -23.61 -30.56
C LEU A 390 13.56 -23.46 -31.96
N ILE A 391 13.58 -22.27 -32.56
CA ILE A 391 12.91 -21.99 -33.84
C ILE A 391 13.43 -22.89 -34.97
N LYS A 392 14.76 -22.95 -35.16
CA LYS A 392 15.36 -23.73 -36.25
C LYS A 392 15.15 -25.25 -36.08
N PRO A 393 15.38 -25.84 -34.89
CA PRO A 393 15.03 -27.23 -34.63
C PRO A 393 13.56 -27.56 -34.91
N TYR A 394 12.63 -26.72 -34.45
CA TYR A 394 11.20 -26.96 -34.63
C TYR A 394 10.77 -26.83 -36.10
N GLN A 395 11.37 -25.91 -36.86
CA GLN A 395 11.17 -25.83 -38.32
C GLN A 395 11.64 -27.11 -39.02
N GLY A 396 12.80 -27.65 -38.62
CA GLY A 396 13.29 -28.93 -39.15
C GLY A 396 12.33 -30.08 -38.86
N ALA A 397 11.87 -30.21 -37.61
CA ALA A 397 10.93 -31.25 -37.21
C ALA A 397 9.55 -31.12 -37.90
N LEU A 398 9.07 -29.89 -38.10
CA LEU A 398 7.85 -29.63 -38.86
C LEU A 398 8.00 -30.10 -40.32
N ASN A 399 9.10 -29.76 -40.98
CA ASN A 399 9.36 -30.15 -42.37
C ASN A 399 9.47 -31.68 -42.50
N GLN A 400 10.09 -32.34 -41.52
CA GLN A 400 10.14 -33.80 -41.45
C GLN A 400 8.73 -34.40 -41.31
N ALA A 401 7.90 -33.88 -40.41
CA ALA A 401 6.51 -34.33 -40.22
C ALA A 401 5.68 -34.17 -41.51
N GLN A 402 5.87 -33.06 -42.24
CA GLN A 402 5.22 -32.82 -43.54
C GLN A 402 5.59 -33.91 -44.55
N GLY A 403 6.88 -34.22 -44.68
CA GLY A 403 7.35 -35.28 -45.58
C GLY A 403 6.76 -36.65 -45.23
N GLN A 404 6.69 -36.98 -43.95
CA GLN A 404 6.13 -38.26 -43.50
C GLN A 404 4.61 -38.34 -43.68
N LEU A 405 3.88 -37.25 -43.43
CA LEU A 405 2.45 -37.18 -43.70
C LEU A 405 2.15 -37.40 -45.19
N PHE A 406 2.92 -36.78 -46.08
CA PHE A 406 2.78 -36.97 -47.52
C PHE A 406 2.97 -38.44 -47.93
N LEU A 407 3.98 -39.11 -47.37
CA LEU A 407 4.18 -40.55 -47.58
C LEU A 407 3.03 -41.38 -47.00
N ALA A 408 2.53 -41.05 -45.81
CA ALA A 408 1.42 -41.76 -45.19
C ALA A 408 0.13 -41.69 -46.03
N VAL A 409 -0.18 -40.51 -46.59
CA VAL A 409 -1.33 -40.33 -47.50
C VAL A 409 -1.15 -41.15 -48.78
N LYS A 410 0.05 -41.18 -49.36
CA LYS A 410 0.35 -42.02 -50.54
C LYS A 410 0.19 -43.51 -50.25
N VAL A 411 0.62 -43.98 -49.08
CA VAL A 411 0.44 -45.37 -48.63
C VAL A 411 -1.05 -45.70 -48.47
N GLN A 412 -1.85 -44.79 -47.90
CA GLN A 412 -3.30 -44.99 -47.77
C GLN A 412 -3.99 -45.07 -49.14
N GLN A 413 -3.62 -44.18 -50.07
CA GLN A 413 -4.17 -44.21 -51.43
C GLN A 413 -3.78 -45.51 -52.16
N ALA A 414 -2.50 -45.90 -52.09
CA ALA A 414 -2.03 -47.16 -52.68
C ALA A 414 -2.77 -48.38 -52.10
N ARG A 415 -3.03 -48.39 -50.79
CA ARG A 415 -3.83 -49.45 -50.14
C ARG A 415 -5.25 -49.51 -50.70
N LYS A 416 -5.89 -48.35 -50.93
CA LYS A 416 -7.22 -48.27 -51.55
C LYS A 416 -7.19 -48.83 -52.98
N ASP A 417 -6.24 -48.38 -53.80
CA ASP A 417 -6.09 -48.82 -55.19
C ASP A 417 -5.77 -50.32 -55.30
N LEU A 418 -4.92 -50.84 -54.42
CA LEU A 418 -4.61 -52.28 -54.33
C LEU A 418 -5.83 -53.10 -53.89
N THR A 419 -6.63 -52.60 -52.95
CA THR A 419 -7.86 -53.26 -52.52
C THR A 419 -8.85 -53.39 -53.68
N GLN A 420 -8.97 -52.34 -54.51
CA GLN A 420 -9.79 -52.36 -55.71
C GLN A 420 -9.23 -53.30 -56.79
N THR A 421 -7.91 -53.28 -57.00
CA THR A 421 -7.22 -54.06 -58.04
C THR A 421 -7.18 -55.55 -57.73
N CYS A 422 -6.91 -55.92 -56.47
CA CYS A 422 -6.85 -57.32 -56.05
C CYS A 422 -8.23 -57.95 -55.87
N GLY A 423 -9.30 -57.16 -55.71
CA GLY A 423 -10.67 -57.65 -55.55
C GLY A 423 -10.96 -58.25 -54.16
N VAL A 424 -12.15 -57.97 -53.61
CA VAL A 424 -12.54 -58.38 -52.25
C VAL A 424 -13.28 -59.74 -52.24
N LYS A 425 -14.20 -59.96 -53.18
CA LYS A 425 -15.07 -61.16 -53.20
C LYS A 425 -14.40 -62.38 -53.83
N ASN A 426 -13.53 -62.16 -54.83
CA ASN A 426 -12.71 -63.18 -55.51
C ASN A 426 -11.28 -62.65 -55.63
N PRO A 427 -10.45 -62.78 -54.58
CA PRO A 427 -9.15 -62.13 -54.55
C PRO A 427 -8.22 -62.71 -55.61
N ILE A 428 -7.72 -61.83 -56.46
CA ILE A 428 -6.68 -62.08 -57.47
C ILE A 428 -5.29 -62.05 -56.81
N CYS A 429 -5.14 -61.23 -55.77
CA CYS A 429 -3.92 -61.10 -54.99
C CYS A 429 -4.19 -60.74 -53.52
N THR A 430 -3.18 -60.93 -52.69
CA THR A 430 -3.07 -60.36 -51.35
C THR A 430 -1.87 -59.42 -51.32
N PHE A 431 -1.86 -58.43 -50.42
CA PHE A 431 -0.78 -57.47 -50.38
C PHE A 431 -0.42 -57.05 -48.96
N ALA A 432 0.86 -56.69 -48.78
CA ALA A 432 1.38 -56.00 -47.62
C ALA A 432 2.08 -54.73 -48.09
N ILE A 433 1.74 -53.60 -47.48
CA ILE A 433 2.28 -52.28 -47.87
C ILE A 433 2.99 -51.62 -46.69
N THR A 434 4.16 -51.07 -46.98
CA THR A 434 4.94 -50.18 -46.12
C THR A 434 5.25 -48.89 -46.89
N ASN A 435 5.92 -47.93 -46.25
CA ASN A 435 6.35 -46.70 -46.92
C ASN A 435 7.51 -46.89 -47.94
N LYS A 436 8.11 -48.09 -48.01
CA LYS A 436 9.24 -48.39 -48.91
C LYS A 436 8.92 -49.46 -49.95
N ILE A 437 8.03 -50.38 -49.63
CA ILE A 437 7.72 -51.53 -50.48
C ILE A 437 6.26 -51.97 -50.38
N ILE A 438 5.69 -52.33 -51.52
CA ILE A 438 4.43 -53.04 -51.69
C ILE A 438 4.77 -54.47 -52.11
N LYS A 439 4.46 -55.45 -51.26
CA LYS A 439 4.59 -56.87 -51.58
C LYS A 439 3.22 -57.41 -51.98
N ILE A 440 3.14 -58.01 -53.16
CA ILE A 440 1.92 -58.57 -53.72
C ILE A 440 2.12 -60.06 -53.89
N ARG A 441 1.21 -60.88 -53.37
CA ARG A 441 1.22 -62.33 -53.56
C ARG A 441 -0.02 -62.73 -54.35
N LEU A 442 0.19 -63.38 -55.51
CA LEU A 442 -0.91 -63.85 -56.34
C LEU A 442 -1.71 -64.93 -55.62
N ALA A 443 -3.04 -64.89 -55.74
CA ALA A 443 -3.91 -65.86 -55.11
C ALA A 443 -3.80 -67.23 -55.81
N PRO A 444 -3.67 -68.35 -55.06
CA PRO A 444 -3.55 -69.68 -55.66
C PRO A 444 -4.70 -70.02 -56.61
N ALA A 445 -5.93 -69.63 -56.27
CA ALA A 445 -7.13 -69.88 -57.07
C ALA A 445 -7.11 -69.12 -58.41
N TYR A 446 -6.61 -67.88 -58.41
CA TYR A 446 -6.44 -67.08 -59.61
C TYR A 446 -5.38 -67.69 -60.53
N VAL A 447 -4.20 -68.03 -59.99
CA VAL A 447 -3.10 -68.63 -60.75
C VAL A 447 -3.51 -69.97 -61.37
N LYS A 448 -4.16 -70.86 -60.60
CA LYS A 448 -4.67 -72.14 -61.10
C LYS A 448 -5.69 -71.96 -62.24
N THR A 449 -6.57 -70.97 -62.12
CA THR A 449 -7.58 -70.66 -63.13
C THR A 449 -6.94 -70.16 -64.42
N MET A 450 -5.92 -69.29 -64.33
CA MET A 450 -5.19 -68.79 -65.49
C MET A 450 -4.35 -69.90 -66.16
N GLN A 451 -3.70 -70.76 -65.38
CA GLN A 451 -2.97 -71.92 -65.90
C GLN A 451 -3.89 -72.90 -66.64
N LYS A 452 -5.05 -73.22 -66.07
CA LYS A 452 -6.06 -74.08 -66.70
C LYS A 452 -6.56 -73.49 -68.02
N LYS A 453 -6.92 -72.20 -68.04
CA LYS A 453 -7.37 -71.50 -69.26
C LYS A 453 -6.27 -71.45 -70.33
N ALA A 454 -5.02 -71.22 -69.95
CA ALA A 454 -3.89 -71.22 -70.87
C ALA A 454 -3.66 -72.61 -71.52
N PHE A 455 -3.70 -73.67 -70.71
CA PHE A 455 -3.52 -75.06 -71.18
C PHE A 455 -4.68 -75.52 -72.08
N GLU A 456 -5.93 -75.18 -71.74
CA GLU A 456 -7.11 -75.46 -72.56
C GLU A 456 -7.08 -74.72 -73.91
N ALA A 457 -6.59 -73.47 -73.93
CA ALA A 457 -6.43 -72.71 -75.17
C ALA A 457 -5.33 -73.31 -76.07
N GLN A 458 -4.21 -73.74 -75.48
CA GLN A 458 -3.08 -74.33 -76.20
C GLN A 458 -3.43 -75.71 -76.79
N SER A 459 -4.13 -76.55 -76.04
CA SER A 459 -4.57 -77.88 -76.51
C SER A 459 -5.64 -77.83 -77.62
N LYS A 460 -6.41 -76.74 -77.71
CA LYS A 460 -7.47 -76.54 -78.73
C LYS A 460 -7.07 -75.64 -79.91
N GLY A 461 -5.84 -75.11 -79.93
CA GLY A 461 -5.39 -74.14 -80.93
C GLY A 461 -6.16 -72.81 -80.90
N ASP A 462 -6.80 -72.46 -79.78
CA ASP A 462 -7.63 -71.26 -79.64
C ASP A 462 -6.78 -70.03 -79.29
N ILE A 463 -6.25 -69.41 -80.36
CA ILE A 463 -5.40 -68.22 -80.29
C ILE A 463 -6.11 -67.05 -79.57
N ARG A 464 -7.44 -66.95 -79.67
CA ARG A 464 -8.21 -65.86 -79.04
C ARG A 464 -8.23 -65.99 -77.52
N THR A 465 -8.48 -67.20 -77.01
CA THR A 465 -8.46 -67.47 -75.57
C THR A 465 -7.05 -67.34 -74.98
N HIS A 466 -6.02 -67.78 -75.71
CA HIS A 466 -4.62 -67.58 -75.30
C HIS A 466 -4.27 -66.08 -75.18
N SER A 467 -4.62 -65.27 -76.19
CA SER A 467 -4.41 -63.82 -76.17
C SER A 467 -5.18 -63.13 -75.03
N SER A 468 -6.39 -63.59 -74.71
CA SER A 468 -7.19 -63.06 -73.59
C SER A 468 -6.52 -63.29 -72.22
N VAL A 469 -5.92 -64.46 -71.98
CA VAL A 469 -5.19 -64.76 -70.73
C VAL A 469 -3.95 -63.87 -70.60
N VAL A 470 -3.16 -63.73 -71.66
CA VAL A 470 -1.98 -62.84 -71.69
C VAL A 470 -2.40 -61.39 -71.45
N ASN A 471 -3.49 -60.94 -72.07
CA ASN A 471 -4.02 -59.59 -71.91
C ASN A 471 -4.49 -59.34 -70.46
N GLN A 472 -5.17 -60.29 -69.82
CA GLN A 472 -5.61 -60.15 -68.42
C GLN A 472 -4.43 -60.01 -67.45
N ILE A 473 -3.35 -60.78 -67.65
CA ILE A 473 -2.12 -60.66 -66.85
C ILE A 473 -1.45 -59.30 -67.11
N SER A 474 -1.37 -58.86 -68.36
CA SER A 474 -0.80 -57.56 -68.72
C SER A 474 -1.58 -56.38 -68.13
N ILE A 475 -2.91 -56.45 -68.08
CA ILE A 475 -3.76 -55.43 -67.44
C ILE A 475 -3.46 -55.34 -65.94
N LEU A 476 -3.36 -56.48 -65.25
CA LEU A 476 -3.01 -56.51 -63.84
C LEU A 476 -1.61 -55.93 -63.60
N GLU A 477 -0.61 -56.34 -64.39
CA GLU A 477 0.74 -55.81 -64.30
C GLU A 477 0.78 -54.28 -64.49
N LYS A 478 0.11 -53.76 -65.53
CA LYS A 478 0.01 -52.32 -65.79
C LYS A 478 -0.67 -51.57 -64.64
N ALA A 479 -1.73 -52.13 -64.07
CA ALA A 479 -2.41 -51.54 -62.91
C ALA A 479 -1.46 -51.47 -61.69
N LEU A 480 -0.71 -52.53 -61.42
CA LEU A 480 0.26 -52.57 -60.32
C LEU A 480 1.45 -51.62 -60.56
N GLN A 481 1.93 -51.49 -61.80
CA GLN A 481 2.93 -50.49 -62.18
C GLN A 481 2.40 -49.06 -62.00
N ALA A 482 1.15 -48.79 -62.38
CA ALA A 482 0.51 -47.49 -62.19
C ALA A 482 0.40 -47.14 -60.70
N ILE A 483 -0.02 -48.09 -59.86
CA ILE A 483 -0.05 -47.92 -58.39
C ILE A 483 1.35 -47.63 -57.85
N SER A 484 2.37 -48.34 -58.31
CA SER A 484 3.76 -48.08 -57.92
C SER A 484 4.21 -46.67 -58.31
N ASN A 485 3.99 -46.27 -59.56
CA ASN A 485 4.39 -44.95 -60.06
C ASN A 485 3.66 -43.82 -59.32
N ASN A 486 2.34 -43.96 -59.10
CA ASN A 486 1.52 -42.96 -58.43
C ASN A 486 1.88 -42.82 -56.95
N SER A 487 2.12 -43.93 -56.27
CA SER A 487 2.50 -43.94 -54.85
C SER A 487 3.98 -43.61 -54.63
N GLY A 488 4.83 -43.77 -55.65
CA GLY A 488 6.28 -43.68 -55.53
C GLY A 488 6.88 -44.82 -54.69
N ILE A 489 6.16 -45.94 -54.53
CA ILE A 489 6.58 -47.08 -53.71
C ILE A 489 6.92 -48.25 -54.64
N ARG A 490 8.05 -48.91 -54.40
CA ARG A 490 8.46 -50.11 -55.15
C ARG A 490 7.44 -51.23 -54.97
N VAL A 491 7.09 -51.91 -56.06
CA VAL A 491 6.22 -53.09 -56.04
C VAL A 491 7.03 -54.36 -56.31
N GLU A 492 6.75 -55.42 -55.57
CA GLU A 492 7.27 -56.77 -55.78
C GLU A 492 6.12 -57.76 -55.87
N ILE A 493 6.11 -58.58 -56.91
CA ILE A 493 5.07 -59.58 -57.21
C ILE A 493 5.64 -60.96 -56.95
N TYR A 494 4.96 -61.73 -56.12
CA TYR A 494 5.33 -63.06 -55.67
C TYR A 494 4.31 -64.10 -56.13
N SER A 495 4.80 -65.31 -56.43
CA SER A 495 3.97 -66.47 -56.71
C SER A 495 3.17 -66.91 -55.48
N PRO A 496 2.16 -67.79 -55.65
CA PRO A 496 1.45 -68.38 -54.52
C PRO A 496 2.35 -69.12 -53.52
N GLU A 497 3.54 -69.56 -53.94
CA GLU A 497 4.58 -70.23 -53.16
C GLU A 497 5.57 -69.24 -52.52
N GLY A 498 5.52 -67.97 -52.89
CA GLY A 498 6.38 -66.91 -52.34
C GLY A 498 7.67 -66.67 -53.12
N LEU A 499 7.77 -67.18 -54.35
CA LEU A 499 8.89 -66.88 -55.25
C LEU A 499 8.69 -65.52 -55.91
N LEU A 500 9.72 -64.67 -55.93
CA LEU A 500 9.65 -63.38 -56.60
C LEU A 500 9.53 -63.60 -58.12
N ILE A 501 8.42 -63.16 -58.70
CA ILE A 501 8.14 -63.23 -60.14
C ILE A 501 8.67 -61.98 -60.83
N GLN A 502 8.38 -60.80 -60.26
CA GLN A 502 8.71 -59.52 -60.88
C GLN A 502 8.84 -58.43 -59.82
N SER A 503 9.66 -57.42 -60.09
CA SER A 503 9.67 -56.20 -59.31
C SER A 503 9.64 -54.98 -60.22
N HIS A 504 8.99 -53.91 -59.76
CA HIS A 504 8.87 -52.65 -60.47
C HIS A 504 9.26 -51.51 -59.55
N ASN A 505 10.19 -50.68 -60.02
CA ASN A 505 10.57 -49.45 -59.36
C ASN A 505 9.75 -48.30 -59.93
N PRO A 506 9.22 -47.40 -59.09
CA PRO A 506 8.49 -46.23 -59.56
C PRO A 506 9.39 -45.38 -60.47
N ARG A 507 8.80 -44.81 -61.52
CA ARG A 507 9.51 -43.85 -62.38
C ARG A 507 9.84 -42.60 -61.55
N ARG A 508 11.11 -42.16 -61.60
CA ARG A 508 11.59 -40.97 -60.88
C ARG A 508 10.93 -39.69 -61.39
#